data_AF-A0A7W7CJJ9-F1
#
_entry.id   AF-A0A7W7CJJ9-F1
#
_cell.length_a   1.000
_cell.length_b   1.000
_cell.length_c   1.000
_cell.angle_alpha   90.00
_cell.angle_beta   90.00
_cell.angle_gamma   90.00
#
_symmetry.space_group_name_H-M   'P 1'
#
loop_
_entity.id
_entity.type
_entity.pdbx_description
1 polymer ?
#
loop_
_entity_poly.entity_id
_entity_poly.type
_entity_poly.pdbx_seq_one_letter_code
_entity_poly.pdbx_strand_id
1 'polypeptide(L)'
;MLVVLAVDLVGGVLTNATTAAKRWYHRDPRPAARVRFVALHLVHLALFGLLVLDRDWGWALGNAVVLLVGTVLIECSPVPARRVVAMAAFLVAVLVNLVWLPIPLVLVWVPVFFQLKLLVCHLVPEVPVG
;
A
#
# COMPACT_ATOMS: atom_id res chain seq x y z
N MET A 1 0.28 14.44 -15.84
CA MET A 1 -0.07 13.15 -15.22
C MET A 1 0.85 12.80 -14.05
N LEU A 2 2.18 12.72 -14.24
CA LEU A 2 3.13 12.35 -13.17
C LEU A 2 3.08 13.23 -11.92
N VAL A 3 2.92 14.55 -12.07
CA VAL A 3 2.79 15.47 -10.91
C VAL A 3 1.54 15.15 -10.09
N VAL A 4 0.41 14.89 -10.73
CA VAL A 4 -0.85 14.53 -10.04
C VAL A 4 -0.68 13.20 -9.30
N LEU A 5 -0.03 12.21 -9.93
CA LEU A 5 0.28 10.94 -9.29
C LEU A 5 1.23 11.11 -8.09
N ALA A 6 2.27 11.94 -8.23
CA ALA A 6 3.19 12.23 -7.15
C ALA A 6 2.49 12.89 -5.96
N VAL A 7 1.62 13.87 -6.23
CA VAL A 7 0.82 14.54 -5.20
C VAL A 7 -0.14 13.55 -4.51
N ASP A 8 -0.83 12.67 -5.25
CA ASP A 8 -1.71 11.65 -4.64
C ASP A 8 -0.94 10.65 -3.77
N LEU A 9 0.20 10.15 -4.25
CA LEU A 9 0.97 9.15 -3.54
C LEU A 9 1.66 9.74 -2.32
N VAL A 10 2.38 10.86 -2.48
CA VAL A 10 3.04 11.54 -1.36
C VAL A 10 2.01 12.06 -0.36
N GLY A 11 0.98 12.76 -0.85
CA GLY A 11 -0.10 13.26 -0.01
C GLY A 11 -0.79 12.13 0.74
N GLY A 12 -1.13 11.04 0.04
CA GLY A 12 -1.75 9.86 0.63
C GLY A 12 -0.88 9.16 1.68
N VAL A 13 0.43 9.02 1.45
CA VAL A 13 1.38 8.51 2.46
C VAL A 13 1.31 9.39 3.71
N LEU A 14 1.47 10.70 3.55
CA LEU A 14 1.51 11.65 4.66
C LEU A 14 0.18 11.68 5.43
N THR A 15 -0.95 11.76 4.74
CA THR A 15 -2.27 11.82 5.38
C THR A 15 -2.60 10.53 6.11
N ASN A 16 -2.36 9.37 5.49
CA ASN A 16 -2.65 8.08 6.11
C ASN A 16 -1.74 7.80 7.30
N ALA A 17 -0.51 8.33 7.31
CA ALA A 17 0.41 8.20 8.43
C ALA A 17 -0.03 8.98 9.68
N THR A 18 -0.93 9.95 9.56
CA THR A 18 -1.37 10.78 10.70
C THR A 18 -2.19 9.98 11.72
N THR A 19 -2.09 10.37 12.99
CA THR A 19 -2.92 9.84 14.08
C THR A 19 -4.41 10.03 13.81
N ALA A 20 -4.81 11.14 13.19
CA ALA A 20 -6.20 11.43 12.87
C ALA A 20 -6.78 10.42 11.86
N ALA A 21 -6.07 10.18 10.75
CA ALA A 21 -6.49 9.20 9.74
C ALA A 21 -6.52 7.79 10.32
N LYS A 22 -5.51 7.39 11.09
CA LYS A 22 -5.49 6.08 11.73
C LYS A 22 -6.64 5.91 12.71
N ARG A 23 -6.93 6.89 13.57
CA ARG A 23 -8.11 6.83 14.47
C ARG A 23 -9.41 6.68 13.68
N TRP A 24 -9.56 7.39 12.56
CA TRP A 24 -10.76 7.29 11.72
C TRP A 24 -10.93 5.92 11.09
N TYR A 25 -9.90 5.35 10.46
CA TYR A 25 -9.98 4.05 9.78
C TYR A 25 -9.99 2.85 10.74
N HIS A 26 -9.50 3.02 11.96
CA HIS A 26 -9.46 1.98 13.00
C HIS A 26 -10.52 2.17 14.10
N ARG A 27 -11.47 3.11 13.93
CA ARG A 27 -12.59 3.33 14.86
C ARG A 27 -13.51 2.12 15.01
N ASP A 28 -13.61 1.32 13.96
CA ASP A 28 -14.32 0.04 13.96
C ASP A 28 -13.26 -1.09 14.02
N PRO A 29 -13.34 -2.02 14.99
CA PRO A 29 -12.43 -3.15 15.05
C PRO A 29 -12.51 -4.04 13.79
N ARG A 30 -13.66 -4.08 13.09
CA ARG A 30 -13.84 -4.89 11.89
C ARG A 30 -12.95 -4.39 10.74
N PRO A 31 -12.34 -5.29 9.94
CA PRO A 31 -11.40 -4.91 8.88
C PRO A 31 -12.06 -4.37 7.61
N ALA A 32 -13.40 -4.48 7.49
CA ALA A 32 -14.11 -4.25 6.23
C ALA A 32 -13.82 -2.90 5.58
N ALA A 33 -13.85 -1.80 6.34
CA ALA A 33 -13.56 -0.47 5.80
C ALA A 33 -12.11 -0.32 5.32
N ARG A 34 -11.17 -0.89 6.08
CA ARG A 34 -9.72 -0.85 5.77
C ARG A 34 -9.39 -1.67 4.53
N VAL A 35 -9.93 -2.88 4.44
CA VAL A 35 -9.77 -3.77 3.28
C VAL A 35 -10.47 -3.20 2.05
N ARG A 36 -11.66 -2.60 2.18
CA ARG A 36 -12.33 -1.93 1.05
C ARG A 36 -11.49 -0.79 0.49
N PHE A 37 -10.83 -0.01 1.35
CA PHE A 37 -9.92 1.04 0.90
C PHE A 37 -8.77 0.45 0.07
N VAL A 38 -8.13 -0.62 0.53
CA VAL A 38 -7.08 -1.33 -0.25
C VAL A 38 -7.63 -1.86 -1.57
N ALA A 39 -8.78 -2.53 -1.55
CA ALA A 39 -9.39 -3.13 -2.74
C ALA A 39 -9.70 -2.09 -3.83
N LEU A 40 -10.19 -0.90 -3.45
CA LEU A 40 -10.41 0.21 -4.38
C LEU A 40 -9.10 0.68 -5.03
N HIS A 41 -7.97 0.57 -4.33
CA HIS A 41 -6.66 0.96 -4.87
C HIS A 41 -6.11 -0.04 -5.89
N LEU A 42 -6.64 -1.27 -5.98
CA LEU A 42 -6.27 -2.19 -7.05
C LEU A 42 -6.59 -1.63 -8.45
N VAL A 43 -7.63 -0.81 -8.55
CA VAL A 43 -7.96 -0.10 -9.79
C VAL A 43 -6.82 0.83 -10.21
N HIS A 44 -6.15 1.50 -9.26
CA HIS A 44 -4.99 2.34 -9.57
C HIS A 44 -3.81 1.52 -10.12
N LEU A 45 -3.54 0.34 -9.57
CA LEU A 45 -2.50 -0.55 -10.12
C LEU A 45 -2.83 -1.01 -11.53
N ALA A 46 -4.08 -1.41 -11.77
CA ALA A 46 -4.56 -1.81 -13.10
C ALA A 46 -4.43 -0.66 -14.10
N LEU A 47 -4.87 0.55 -13.73
CA LEU A 47 -4.74 1.74 -14.57
C LEU A 47 -3.29 2.13 -14.81
N PHE A 48 -2.42 2.02 -13.81
CA PHE A 48 -1.00 2.34 -13.96
C PHE A 48 -0.30 1.35 -14.91
N GLY A 49 -0.52 0.05 -14.74
CA GLY A 49 -0.01 -0.97 -15.67
C GLY A 49 -0.54 -0.77 -17.09
N LEU A 50 -1.84 -0.50 -17.23
CA LEU A 50 -2.50 -0.30 -18.52
C LEU A 50 -2.03 0.97 -19.25
N LEU A 51 -2.00 2.12 -18.57
CA LEU A 51 -1.83 3.43 -19.18
C LEU A 51 -0.41 3.99 -19.12
N VAL A 52 0.41 3.55 -18.16
CA VAL A 52 1.75 4.11 -17.92
C VAL A 52 2.85 3.14 -18.29
N LEU A 53 2.64 1.84 -18.05
CA LEU A 53 3.61 0.78 -18.34
C LEU A 53 3.26 -0.02 -19.60
N ASP A 54 2.60 0.61 -20.58
CA ASP A 54 2.24 0.01 -21.87
C ASP A 54 1.59 -1.40 -21.77
N ARG A 55 0.52 -1.51 -20.99
CA ARG A 55 -0.23 -2.77 -20.77
C ARG A 55 0.54 -3.85 -20.04
N ASP A 56 1.48 -3.49 -19.17
CA ASP A 56 2.16 -4.44 -18.29
C ASP A 56 1.22 -4.96 -17.19
N TRP A 57 0.43 -5.96 -17.56
CA TRP A 57 -0.44 -6.70 -16.64
C TRP A 57 0.35 -7.55 -15.65
N GLY A 58 1.57 -7.95 -15.98
CA GLY A 58 2.43 -8.70 -15.07
C GLY A 58 2.79 -7.86 -13.85
N TRP A 59 3.21 -6.62 -14.08
CA TRP A 59 3.49 -5.66 -13.01
C TRP A 59 2.25 -5.35 -12.18
N ALA A 60 1.10 -5.10 -12.83
CA ALA A 60 -0.14 -4.75 -12.15
C ALA A 60 -0.67 -5.90 -11.27
N LEU A 61 -0.74 -7.11 -11.82
CA LEU A 61 -1.19 -8.30 -11.10
C LEU A 61 -0.19 -8.70 -10.01
N GLY A 62 1.11 -8.64 -10.28
CA GLY A 62 2.15 -8.92 -9.30
C GLY A 62 2.06 -8.00 -8.07
N ASN A 63 1.96 -6.69 -8.29
CA ASN A 63 1.77 -5.74 -7.19
C ASN A 63 0.43 -5.88 -6.48
N ALA A 64 -0.64 -6.25 -7.19
CA ALA A 64 -1.94 -6.53 -6.59
C ALA A 64 -1.87 -7.75 -5.66
N VAL A 65 -1.22 -8.83 -6.08
CA VAL A 65 -1.01 -10.04 -5.26
C VAL A 65 -0.20 -9.72 -4.02
N VAL A 66 0.93 -9.02 -4.16
CA VAL A 66 1.78 -8.61 -3.02
C VAL A 66 0.98 -7.78 -2.01
N LEU A 67 0.22 -6.79 -2.50
CA LEU A 67 -0.60 -5.93 -1.65
C LEU A 67 -1.68 -6.72 -0.91
N LEU A 68 -2.39 -7.60 -1.61
CA LEU A 68 -3.48 -8.39 -1.04
C LEU A 68 -2.98 -9.40 -0.01
N VAL A 69 -1.89 -10.11 -0.32
CA VAL A 69 -1.23 -11.03 0.62
C VAL A 69 -0.77 -10.26 1.86
N GLY A 70 -0.07 -9.12 1.67
CA GLY A 70 0.34 -8.27 2.79
C GLY A 70 -0.84 -7.80 3.63
N THR A 71 -1.94 -7.40 3.00
CA THR A 71 -3.17 -6.97 3.67
C THR A 71 -3.77 -8.07 4.54
N VAL A 72 -3.88 -9.29 4.00
CA VAL A 72 -4.39 -10.46 4.75
C VAL A 72 -3.48 -10.76 5.94
N LEU A 73 -2.15 -10.80 5.72
CA LEU A 73 -1.20 -11.07 6.80
C LEU A 73 -1.30 -10.03 7.92
N ILE A 74 -1.42 -8.74 7.60
CA ILE A 74 -1.53 -7.66 8.58
C ILE A 74 -2.85 -7.75 9.34
N GLU A 75 -3.99 -7.92 8.66
CA GLU A 75 -5.30 -7.94 9.30
C GLU A 75 -5.51 -9.18 10.18
N CYS A 76 -4.95 -10.32 9.78
CA CYS A 76 -4.98 -11.55 10.57
C CYS A 76 -3.99 -11.56 11.74
N SER A 77 -3.05 -10.60 11.79
CA SER A 77 -2.05 -10.53 12.86
C SER A 77 -2.61 -9.89 14.13
N PRO A 78 -2.19 -10.37 15.33
CA PRO A 78 -2.46 -9.69 16.59
C PRO A 78 -1.92 -8.26 16.56
N VAL A 79 -2.63 -7.32 17.18
CA VAL A 79 -2.28 -5.88 17.19
C VAL A 79 -0.81 -5.59 17.50
N PRO A 80 -0.17 -6.23 18.51
CA PRO A 80 1.25 -5.98 18.81
C PRO A 80 2.20 -6.33 17.65
N ALA A 81 1.86 -7.33 16.84
CA ALA A 81 2.69 -7.81 15.73
C ALA A 81 2.42 -7.06 14.42
N ARG A 82 1.26 -6.41 14.26
CA ARG A 82 0.81 -5.79 13.00
C ARG A 82 1.85 -4.88 12.36
N ARG A 83 2.54 -4.06 13.17
CA ARG A 83 3.58 -3.15 12.67
C ARG A 83 4.75 -3.92 12.05
N VAL A 84 5.24 -4.96 12.71
CA VAL A 84 6.35 -5.78 12.21
C VAL A 84 5.93 -6.51 10.93
N VAL A 85 4.73 -7.10 10.91
CA VAL A 85 4.20 -7.78 9.73
C VAL A 85 4.02 -6.82 8.55
N ALA A 86 3.53 -5.60 8.80
CA ALA A 86 3.41 -4.58 7.77
C ALA A 86 4.75 -4.15 7.19
N MET A 87 5.77 -3.95 8.06
CA MET A 87 7.12 -3.63 7.62
C MET A 87 7.73 -4.77 6.80
N ALA A 88 7.57 -6.03 7.23
CA ALA A 88 8.04 -7.19 6.48
C ALA A 88 7.36 -7.30 5.11
N ALA A 89 6.03 -7.15 5.05
CA ALA A 89 5.28 -7.15 3.80
C ALA A 89 5.72 -6.01 2.87
N PHE A 90 5.96 -4.82 3.42
CA PHE A 90 6.48 -3.68 2.65
C PHE A 90 7.88 -3.94 2.09
N LEU A 91 8.80 -4.51 2.89
CA LEU A 91 10.13 -4.87 2.42
C LEU A 91 10.08 -5.94 1.31
N VAL A 92 9.20 -6.94 1.45
CA VAL A 92 8.94 -7.90 0.37
C VAL A 92 8.46 -7.18 -0.89
N ALA A 93 7.53 -6.23 -0.77
CA ALA A 93 7.04 -5.47 -1.91
C ALA A 93 8.16 -4.65 -2.60
N VAL A 94 9.06 -4.05 -1.83
CA VAL A 94 10.24 -3.36 -2.34
C VAL A 94 11.14 -4.34 -3.10
N LEU A 95 11.50 -5.48 -2.49
CA LEU A 95 12.37 -6.47 -3.13
C LEU A 95 11.74 -7.06 -4.40
N VAL A 96 10.44 -7.34 -4.39
CA VAL A 96 9.70 -7.82 -5.58
C VAL A 96 9.82 -6.81 -6.72
N ASN A 97 9.62 -5.52 -6.46
CA ASN A 97 9.70 -4.49 -7.52
C ASN A 97 11.14 -4.19 -7.95
N LEU A 98 12.14 -4.42 -7.10
CA LEU A 98 13.54 -4.25 -7.47
C LEU A 98 14.07 -5.43 -8.29
N VAL A 99 13.60 -6.65 -8.03
CA VAL A 99 14.20 -7.87 -8.58
C VAL A 99 13.33 -8.51 -9.68
N TRP A 100 12.02 -8.62 -9.46
CA TRP A 100 11.13 -9.39 -10.34
C TRP A 100 10.23 -8.52 -11.22
N LEU A 101 9.87 -7.32 -10.77
CA LEU A 101 8.97 -6.40 -11.49
C LEU A 101 9.64 -5.03 -11.74
N PRO A 102 10.82 -4.99 -12.40
CA PRO A 102 11.53 -3.75 -12.64
C PRO A 102 10.74 -2.85 -13.60
N ILE A 103 10.78 -1.56 -13.34
CA ILE A 103 10.17 -0.50 -14.17
C ILE A 103 11.22 0.59 -14.46
N PRO A 104 10.96 1.52 -15.40
CA PRO A 104 11.87 2.63 -15.64
C PRO A 104 12.23 3.38 -14.36
N LEU A 105 13.52 3.71 -14.20
CA LEU A 105 14.08 4.27 -12.95
C LEU A 105 13.28 5.48 -12.42
N VAL A 106 12.84 6.36 -13.32
CA VAL A 106 12.05 7.56 -12.99
C VAL A 106 10.69 7.25 -12.34
N LEU A 107 10.23 6.00 -12.41
CA LEU A 107 8.95 5.53 -11.87
C LEU A 107 9.10 4.61 -10.65
N VAL A 108 10.31 4.23 -10.24
CA VAL A 108 10.55 3.25 -9.16
C VAL A 108 9.93 3.68 -7.82
N TRP A 109 9.78 4.98 -7.59
CA TRP A 109 9.12 5.51 -6.40
C TRP A 109 7.62 5.16 -6.32
N VAL A 110 6.96 4.87 -7.45
CA VAL A 110 5.52 4.58 -7.52
C VAL A 110 5.14 3.33 -6.70
N PRO A 111 5.67 2.12 -6.99
CA PRO A 111 5.34 0.94 -6.19
C PRO A 111 5.74 1.10 -4.72
N VAL A 112 6.87 1.78 -4.45
CA VAL A 112 7.35 2.00 -3.08
C VAL A 112 6.34 2.85 -2.29
N PHE A 113 5.96 4.03 -2.79
CA PHE A 113 5.02 4.90 -2.08
C PHE A 113 3.61 4.31 -2.04
N PHE A 114 3.19 3.63 -3.10
CA PHE A 114 1.90 2.97 -3.15
C PHE A 114 1.77 1.88 -2.09
N GLN A 115 2.77 1.00 -1.96
CA GLN A 115 2.77 -0.07 -0.96
C GLN A 115 2.94 0.49 0.46
N LEU A 116 3.78 1.52 0.64
CA LEU A 116 3.94 2.20 1.93
C LEU A 116 2.62 2.83 2.42
N LYS A 117 1.94 3.58 1.53
CA LYS A 117 0.65 4.26 1.79
C LYS A 117 -0.40 3.29 2.32
N LEU A 118 -0.45 2.07 1.77
CA LEU A 118 -1.48 1.08 2.09
C LEU A 118 -1.06 0.14 3.22
N LEU A 119 0.09 -0.52 3.11
CA LEU A 119 0.49 -1.55 4.07
C LEU A 119 0.88 -0.96 5.42
N VAL A 120 1.67 0.12 5.43
CA VAL A 120 2.24 0.67 6.68
C VAL A 120 1.42 1.85 7.19
N CYS A 121 1.11 2.82 6.33
CA CYS A 121 0.45 4.04 6.78
C CYS A 121 -1.03 3.80 7.12
N HIS A 122 -1.74 2.98 6.32
CA HIS A 122 -3.19 2.78 6.46
C HIS A 122 -3.56 1.58 7.34
N LEU A 123 -2.99 0.39 7.08
CA LEU A 123 -3.40 -0.85 7.78
C LEU A 123 -2.85 -0.99 9.21
N VAL A 124 -1.83 -0.21 9.59
CA VAL A 124 -1.26 -0.27 10.94
C VAL A 124 -1.97 0.74 11.86
N PRO A 125 -2.64 0.29 12.94
CA PRO A 125 -3.26 1.19 13.89
C PRO A 125 -2.19 2.01 14.63
N GLU A 126 -2.58 3.18 15.13
CA GLU A 126 -1.75 3.88 16.10
C GLU A 126 -1.84 3.15 17.44
N VAL A 127 -0.70 2.80 18.03
CA VAL A 127 -0.67 2.29 19.41
C VAL A 127 -1.08 3.46 20.31
N PRO A 128 -1.85 3.27 21.39
CA PRO A 128 -2.12 4.37 22.31
C PRO A 128 -0.78 4.99 22.72
N VAL A 129 -0.63 6.28 22.44
CA VAL A 129 0.34 7.10 23.16
C VAL A 129 -0.19 7.08 24.58
N GLY A 130 0.47 6.33 25.46
CA GLY A 130 0.08 6.21 26.86
C GLY A 130 0.02 7.57 27.55
#